data_AF-A0A413JX61-F1
#
_entry.id   AF-A0A413JX61-F1
#
_cell.length_a   1.000
_cell.length_b   1.000
_cell.length_c   1.000
_cell.angle_alpha   90.00
_cell.angle_beta   90.00
_cell.angle_gamma   90.00
#
_symmetry.space_group_name_H-M   'P 1'
#
loop_
_entity.id
_entity.type
_entity.pdbx_description
1 polymer ?
#
loop_
_entity_poly.entity_id
_entity_poly.type
_entity_poly.pdbx_seq_one_letter_code
_entity_poly.pdbx_strand_id
1 'polypeptide(L)'
;MLNNSEIFNAATNSLGTSTHETGNNSPIVLTGNPYTDLAAYGIDLHGCTIRYLRTPNRSGNTVTGRFNISGREETAGAISYEALILFLAEKRKERIRYVAECHARKRRRNFASWLSRHPEFTFHNCNVTFM
;
A
#
# COMPACT_ATOMS: atom_id res chain seq x y z
N MET A 1 12.45 24.37 -41.44
CA MET A 1 12.88 25.15 -40.26
C MET A 1 11.60 25.62 -39.57
N LEU A 2 11.23 25.27 -38.33
CA LEU A 2 11.92 24.83 -37.11
C LEU A 2 11.21 23.56 -36.55
N ASN A 3 11.91 22.46 -36.31
CA ASN A 3 12.58 22.02 -35.07
C ASN A 3 11.65 21.71 -33.88
N ASN A 4 11.56 20.39 -33.61
CA ASN A 4 11.41 19.70 -32.34
C ASN A 4 10.76 20.44 -31.16
N SER A 5 9.60 19.94 -30.75
CA SER A 5 9.41 19.60 -29.34
C SER A 5 8.51 18.37 -29.27
N GLU A 6 9.14 17.20 -29.20
CA GLU A 6 8.51 16.02 -28.59
C GLU A 6 8.00 16.45 -27.22
N ILE A 7 6.68 16.58 -27.09
CA ILE A 7 6.04 16.80 -25.79
C ILE A 7 6.15 15.46 -25.07
N PHE A 8 7.28 15.26 -24.40
CA PHE A 8 7.41 14.30 -23.32
C PHE A 8 6.40 14.71 -22.25
N ASN A 9 5.24 14.05 -22.25
CA ASN A 9 4.41 13.97 -21.07
C ASN A 9 5.16 13.10 -20.05
N ALA A 10 6.16 13.70 -19.41
CA ALA A 10 6.62 13.27 -18.10
C ALA A 10 5.47 13.59 -17.14
N ALA A 11 4.49 12.69 -17.10
CA ALA A 11 3.70 12.50 -15.90
C ALA A 11 4.72 12.18 -14.80
N THR A 12 5.17 13.22 -14.10
CA THR A 12 5.83 13.11 -12.81
C THR A 12 4.80 12.53 -11.85
N ASN A 13 4.60 11.23 -11.99
CA ASN A 13 4.23 10.37 -10.90
C ASN A 13 5.48 10.37 -10.00
N SER A 14 5.68 11.43 -9.22
CA SER A 14 6.47 11.35 -7.99
C SER A 14 5.69 10.50 -6.98
N LEU A 15 5.36 9.27 -7.39
CA LEU A 15 5.26 8.19 -6.46
C LEU A 15 6.70 8.01 -6.04
N GLY A 16 7.04 8.47 -4.83
CA GLY A 16 8.23 7.98 -4.17
C GLY A 16 8.08 6.47 -4.16
N THR A 17 8.70 5.81 -5.14
CA THR A 17 8.92 4.38 -5.18
C THR A 17 9.84 4.13 -4.00
N SER A 18 9.24 3.97 -2.82
CA SER A 18 9.98 3.39 -1.72
C SER A 18 10.49 2.05 -2.23
N THR A 19 11.78 1.84 -2.05
CA THR A 19 12.69 0.84 -2.64
C THR A 19 12.24 -0.64 -2.55
N HIS A 20 11.01 -0.94 -2.12
CA HIS A 20 10.48 -2.29 -1.95
C HIS A 20 9.43 -2.70 -3.00
N GLU A 21 9.19 -1.92 -4.06
CA GLU A 21 8.45 -2.41 -5.25
C GLU A 21 9.30 -3.39 -6.07
N THR A 22 9.94 -4.36 -5.41
CA THR A 22 10.54 -5.50 -6.11
C THR A 22 9.49 -6.61 -6.13
N GLY A 23 8.77 -6.67 -7.25
CA GLY A 23 8.06 -7.86 -7.66
C GLY A 23 9.04 -8.99 -7.92
N ASN A 24 9.41 -9.72 -6.88
CA ASN A 24 9.95 -11.07 -7.00
C ASN A 24 9.03 -11.98 -6.20
N ASN A 25 8.31 -12.88 -6.88
CA ASN A 25 7.47 -13.93 -6.27
C ASN A 25 8.30 -15.01 -5.54
N SER A 26 9.53 -14.69 -5.16
CA SER A 26 10.36 -15.53 -4.28
C SER A 26 9.79 -15.42 -2.87
N PRO A 27 9.56 -16.54 -2.15
CA PRO A 27 9.25 -16.47 -0.73
C PRO A 27 10.37 -15.70 -0.04
N ILE A 28 10.04 -14.58 0.62
CA ILE A 28 10.98 -13.92 1.52
C ILE A 28 11.34 -14.96 2.58
N VAL A 29 12.62 -15.29 2.68
CA VAL A 29 13.09 -16.24 3.69
C VAL A 29 12.92 -15.59 5.06
N LEU A 30 12.01 -16.13 5.86
CA LEU A 30 11.72 -15.62 7.19
C LEU A 30 12.89 -15.95 8.13
N THR A 31 13.39 -14.92 8.80
CA THR A 31 14.50 -14.99 9.75
C THR A 31 14.04 -15.36 11.15
N GLY A 32 12.74 -15.28 11.42
CA GLY A 32 12.14 -15.45 12.75
C GLY A 32 12.19 -14.16 13.60
N ASN A 33 12.80 -13.09 13.08
CA ASN A 33 12.74 -11.77 13.68
C ASN A 33 11.64 -10.94 13.00
N PRO A 34 10.56 -10.58 13.73
CA PRO A 34 9.41 -9.91 13.16
C PRO A 34 9.72 -8.53 12.59
N TYR A 35 10.75 -7.84 13.08
CA TYR A 35 11.12 -6.53 12.56
C TYR A 35 11.73 -6.63 11.15
N THR A 36 12.70 -7.51 10.94
CA THR A 36 13.29 -7.76 9.61
C THR A 36 12.30 -8.38 8.66
N ASP A 37 11.53 -9.36 9.14
CA ASP A 37 10.60 -10.11 8.30
C ASP A 37 9.46 -9.21 7.79
N LEU A 38 8.88 -8.36 8.64
CA LEU A 38 7.85 -7.40 8.22
C LEU A 38 8.44 -6.23 7.40
N ALA A 39 9.66 -5.79 7.71
CA ALA A 39 10.33 -4.76 6.92
C ALA A 39 10.57 -5.20 5.46
N ALA A 40 10.83 -6.50 5.23
CA ALA A 40 10.93 -7.06 3.88
C ALA A 40 9.61 -6.94 3.08
N TYR A 41 8.47 -6.84 3.76
CA TYR A 41 7.17 -6.54 3.17
C TYR A 41 6.82 -5.04 3.15
N GLY A 42 7.77 -4.15 3.45
CA GLY A 42 7.56 -2.70 3.51
C GLY A 42 6.68 -2.26 4.69
N ILE A 43 6.63 -3.05 5.76
CA ILE A 43 5.89 -2.75 6.99
C ILE A 43 6.87 -2.27 8.04
N ASP A 44 6.70 -1.01 8.47
CA ASP A 44 7.41 -0.47 9.62
C ASP A 44 6.67 -0.81 10.91
N LEU A 45 7.39 -1.40 11.86
CA LEU A 45 6.88 -1.96 13.10
C LEU A 45 7.45 -1.18 14.27
N HIS A 46 6.60 -0.46 15.00
CA HIS A 46 7.02 0.34 16.16
C HIS A 46 6.99 -0.45 17.47
N GLY A 47 6.38 -1.63 17.44
CA GLY A 47 6.31 -2.52 18.58
C GLY A 47 5.55 -3.79 18.22
N CYS A 48 6.01 -4.92 18.75
CA CYS A 48 5.30 -6.17 18.62
C CYS A 48 5.45 -7.04 19.85
N THR A 49 4.41 -7.81 20.12
CA THR A 49 4.43 -8.90 21.09
C THR A 49 3.92 -10.15 20.38
N ILE A 50 4.75 -11.18 20.32
CA ILE A 50 4.36 -12.49 19.79
C ILE A 50 4.38 -13.50 20.93
N ARG A 51 3.31 -14.27 21.03
CA ARG A 51 3.13 -15.33 22.03
C ARG A 51 2.91 -16.65 21.32
N TYR A 52 3.77 -17.60 21.67
CA TYR A 52 3.66 -19.00 21.26
C TYR A 52 2.87 -19.77 22.33
N LEU A 53 1.86 -20.51 21.90
CA LEU A 53 1.00 -21.30 22.77
C LEU A 53 1.46 -22.76 22.76
N ARG A 54 1.53 -23.36 23.96
CA ARG A 54 1.85 -24.79 24.11
C ARG A 54 0.76 -25.68 23.51
N THR A 55 -0.49 -25.23 23.56
CA THR A 55 -1.66 -25.89 22.98
C THR A 55 -2.44 -24.88 22.15
N PRO A 56 -3.01 -25.27 20.99
CA PRO A 56 -3.84 -24.37 20.20
C PRO A 56 -4.96 -23.74 21.02
N ASN A 57 -5.30 -22.49 20.71
CA ASN A 57 -6.47 -21.85 21.32
C ASN A 57 -7.79 -22.40 20.73
N ARG A 58 -8.94 -21.90 21.20
CA ARG A 58 -10.27 -22.33 20.69
C ARG A 58 -10.45 -22.14 19.17
N SER A 59 -9.71 -21.20 18.58
CA SER A 59 -9.72 -20.90 17.14
C SER A 59 -8.67 -21.71 16.36
N GLY A 60 -7.93 -22.62 17.01
CA GLY A 60 -6.88 -23.43 16.39
C GLY A 60 -5.52 -22.72 16.24
N ASN A 61 -5.38 -21.49 16.74
CA ASN A 61 -4.13 -20.74 16.62
C ASN A 61 -3.10 -21.23 17.65
N THR A 62 -1.87 -21.43 17.20
CA THR A 62 -0.71 -21.81 18.03
C THR A 62 0.21 -20.61 18.28
N VAL A 63 0.12 -19.57 17.46
CA VAL A 63 0.84 -18.31 17.60
C VAL A 63 -0.16 -17.17 17.58
N THR A 64 0.01 -16.22 18.51
CA THR A 64 -0.77 -14.99 18.55
C THR A 64 0.16 -13.80 18.65
N GLY A 65 -0.19 -12.68 18.06
CA GLY A 65 0.61 -11.47 18.19
C GLY A 65 -0.21 -10.19 18.18
N ARG A 66 0.36 -9.16 18.79
CA ARG A 66 -0.10 -7.78 18.73
C ARG A 66 1.01 -6.95 18.09
N PHE A 67 0.65 -6.15 17.10
CA PHE A 67 1.58 -5.47 16.20
C PHE A 67 1.17 -4.00 16.08
N ASN A 68 2.11 -3.09 16.23
CA ASN A 68 1.92 -1.68 15.92
C ASN A 68 2.44 -1.39 14.51
N ILE A 69 1.54 -1.45 13.54
CA ILE A 69 1.85 -1.21 12.13
C ILE A 69 1.61 0.27 11.82
N SER A 70 2.69 1.04 11.75
CA SER A 70 2.64 2.47 11.41
C SER A 70 1.63 3.27 12.26
N GLY A 71 1.58 3.03 13.57
CA GLY A 71 0.69 3.72 14.52
C GLY A 71 -0.69 3.07 14.70
N ARG A 72 -0.95 1.90 14.09
CA ARG A 72 -2.19 1.14 14.28
C ARG A 72 -1.91 -0.17 14.98
N GLU A 73 -2.65 -0.43 16.04
CA GLU A 73 -2.59 -1.71 16.72
C GLU A 73 -3.42 -2.75 15.98
N GLU A 74 -2.77 -3.83 15.57
CA GLU A 74 -3.36 -4.99 14.93
C GLU A 74 -3.10 -6.23 15.80
N THR A 75 -4.13 -7.05 15.99
CA THR A 75 -4.02 -8.33 16.72
C THR A 75 -4.36 -9.46 15.78
N ALA A 76 -3.50 -10.48 15.72
CA ALA A 76 -3.66 -11.60 14.82
C ALA A 76 -3.27 -12.91 15.52
N GLY A 77 -3.87 -14.01 15.06
CA GLY A 77 -3.50 -15.36 15.46
C GLY A 77 -3.39 -16.26 14.24
N ALA A 78 -2.46 -17.21 14.31
CA ALA A 78 -2.19 -18.13 13.21
C ALA A 78 -1.69 -19.49 13.74
N ILE A 79 -1.63 -20.47 12.83
CA ILE A 79 -1.11 -21.82 13.09
C ILE A 79 0.42 -21.91 13.07
N SER A 80 1.09 -20.88 12.57
CA SER A 80 2.55 -20.77 12.52
C SER A 80 2.96 -19.30 12.47
N TYR A 81 4.24 -19.04 12.77
CA TYR A 81 4.81 -17.70 12.62
C TYR A 81 4.74 -17.20 11.17
N GLU A 82 5.05 -18.06 10.20
CA GLU A 82 4.96 -17.72 8.77
C GLU A 82 3.56 -17.27 8.36
N ALA A 83 2.54 -18.04 8.76
CA ALA A 83 1.15 -17.68 8.48
C ALA A 83 0.77 -16.34 9.14
N LEU A 84 1.32 -16.04 10.31
CA LEU A 84 1.11 -14.76 11.00
C LEU A 84 1.71 -13.58 10.23
N ILE A 85 2.95 -13.73 9.73
CA ILE A 85 3.63 -12.68 8.95
C ILE A 85 2.92 -12.45 7.61
N LEU A 86 2.54 -13.52 6.91
CA LEU A 86 1.80 -13.43 5.65
C LEU A 86 0.45 -12.75 5.83
N PHE A 87 -0.28 -13.06 6.90
CA PHE A 87 -1.54 -12.39 7.23
C PHE A 87 -1.36 -10.87 7.38
N LEU A 88 -0.31 -10.42 8.07
CA LEU A 88 -0.03 -9.00 8.24
C LEU A 88 0.38 -8.33 6.92
N ALA A 89 1.16 -9.02 6.09
CA ALA A 89 1.53 -8.56 4.76
C ALA A 89 0.30 -8.36 3.86
N GLU A 90 -0.67 -9.28 3.89
CA GLU A 90 -1.94 -9.14 3.18
C GLU A 90 -2.75 -7.95 3.69
N LYS A 91 -2.85 -7.77 5.02
CA LYS A 91 -3.52 -6.61 5.61
C LYS A 91 -2.91 -5.29 5.17
N ARG A 92 -1.59 -5.22 5.03
CA ARG A 92 -0.91 -4.04 4.48
C ARG A 92 -1.32 -3.78 3.04
N LYS A 93 -1.37 -4.82 2.20
CA LYS A 93 -1.80 -4.70 0.78
C LYS A 93 -3.24 -4.20 0.68
N GLU A 94 -4.15 -4.71 1.49
CA GLU A 94 -5.54 -4.23 1.58
C GLU A 94 -5.59 -2.73 1.89
N ARG A 95 -4.82 -2.29 2.89
CA ARG A 95 -4.75 -0.88 3.28
C ARG A 95 -4.22 0.01 2.15
N ILE A 96 -3.16 -0.42 1.46
CA ILE A 96 -2.60 0.34 0.33
C ILE A 96 -3.66 0.51 -0.77
N ARG A 97 -4.38 -0.57 -1.12
CA ARG A 97 -5.48 -0.51 -2.10
C ARG A 97 -6.57 0.47 -1.67
N TYR A 98 -7.01 0.39 -0.41
CA TYR A 98 -8.01 1.30 0.13
C TYR A 98 -7.58 2.77 0.05
N VAL A 99 -6.36 3.10 0.48
CA VAL A 99 -5.83 4.48 0.43
C VAL A 99 -5.74 4.98 -1.02
N ALA A 100 -5.28 4.15 -1.95
CA ALA A 100 -5.22 4.48 -3.37
C ALA A 100 -6.62 4.80 -3.93
N GLU A 101 -7.63 4.01 -3.56
CA GLU A 101 -9.02 4.25 -3.94
C GLU A 101 -9.54 5.59 -3.37
N CYS A 102 -9.28 5.87 -2.10
CA CYS A 102 -9.65 7.14 -1.47
C CYS A 102 -9.01 8.34 -2.20
N HIS A 103 -7.73 8.25 -2.55
CA HIS A 103 -7.03 9.29 -3.30
C HIS A 103 -7.60 9.46 -4.71
N ALA A 104 -7.93 8.37 -5.40
CA ALA A 104 -8.59 8.42 -6.70
C ALA A 104 -9.97 9.10 -6.60
N ARG A 105 -10.78 8.75 -5.60
CA ARG A 105 -12.08 9.39 -5.33
C ARG A 105 -11.94 10.88 -5.05
N LYS A 106 -10.96 11.28 -4.24
CA LYS A 106 -10.67 12.71 -3.97
C LYS A 106 -10.30 13.46 -5.25
N ARG A 107 -9.38 12.92 -6.06
CA ARG A 107 -8.99 13.51 -7.36
C ARG A 107 -10.19 13.69 -8.29
N ARG A 108 -11.04 12.66 -8.39
CA ARG A 108 -12.23 12.67 -9.25
C ARG A 108 -13.25 13.75 -8.80
N ARG A 109 -13.48 13.89 -7.49
CA ARG A 109 -14.34 14.97 -6.94
C ARG A 109 -13.75 16.36 -7.19
N ASN A 110 -12.45 16.54 -6.98
CA ASN A 110 -11.78 17.81 -7.21
C ASN A 110 -11.86 18.21 -8.69
N PHE A 111 -11.65 17.26 -9.60
CA PHE A 111 -11.76 17.48 -11.03
C PHE A 111 -13.18 17.87 -11.45
N ALA A 112 -14.20 17.15 -10.97
CA ALA A 112 -15.60 17.49 -11.24
C ALA A 112 -15.98 18.89 -10.70
N SER A 113 -15.54 19.23 -9.49
CA SER A 113 -15.73 20.57 -8.92
C SER A 113 -15.02 21.67 -9.72
N TRP A 114 -13.84 21.37 -10.26
CA TRP A 114 -13.11 22.29 -11.11
C TRP A 114 -13.86 22.53 -12.42
N LEU A 115 -14.31 21.46 -13.09
CA LEU A 115 -15.11 21.55 -14.33
C LEU A 115 -16.38 22.38 -14.13
N SER A 116 -17.08 22.21 -13.00
CA SER A 116 -18.29 23.00 -12.73
C SER A 116 -18.02 24.50 -12.54
N ARG A 117 -16.81 24.88 -12.14
CA ARG A 117 -16.39 26.28 -11.97
C ARG A 117 -15.81 26.90 -13.24
N HIS A 118 -15.44 26.06 -14.19
CA HIS A 118 -14.70 26.41 -15.39
C HIS A 118 -15.35 25.77 -16.64
N PRO A 119 -16.62 26.09 -16.95
CA PRO A 119 -17.33 25.52 -18.09
C PRO A 119 -16.69 25.88 -19.44
N GLU A 120 -15.89 26.95 -19.49
CA GLU A 120 -15.12 27.39 -20.65
C GLU A 120 -14.02 26.41 -21.05
N PHE A 121 -13.63 25.51 -20.15
CA PHE A 121 -12.62 24.49 -20.39
C PHE A 121 -13.25 23.14 -20.70
N THR A 122 -13.02 22.65 -21.92
CA THR A 122 -13.39 21.29 -22.31
C THR A 122 -12.13 20.44 -22.41
N PHE A 123 -12.12 19.29 -21.72
CA PHE A 123 -11.03 18.32 -21.81
C PHE A 123 -11.45 17.16 -22.71
N HIS A 124 -10.73 16.97 -23.81
CA HIS A 124 -10.89 15.82 -24.69
C HIS A 124 -9.55 15.13 -24.88
N ASN A 125 -9.43 13.87 -24.44
CA ASN A 125 -8.21 13.07 -24.59
C ASN A 125 -6.92 13.80 -24.18
N CYS A 126 -6.93 14.45 -23.01
CA CYS A 126 -5.82 15.26 -22.46
C CYS A 126 -5.50 16.58 -23.20
N ASN A 127 -6.20 16.90 -24.29
CA ASN A 127 -6.16 18.22 -24.90
C ASN A 127 -7.20 19.13 -24.23
N VAL A 128 -6.79 20.38 -24.00
CA VAL A 128 -7.63 21.42 -23.41
C VAL A 128 -8.04 22.38 -24.51
N THR A 129 -9.34 22.50 -24.74
CA THR A 129 -9.91 23.45 -25.71
C THR A 129 -10.69 24.53 -24.98
N PHE A 130 -10.46 25.78 -25.39
CA PHE A 130 -11.20 26.95 -24.96
C PHE A 130 -12.34 27.20 -25.96
N MET A 131 -13.55 27.42 -25.47
CA MET A 131 -14.65 27.98 -26.28
C MET A 131 -14.68 29.51 -26.19
#